data_AF-A0A7C4G3M2-F1
#
_entry.id   AF-A0A7C4G3M2-F1
#
_cell.length_a   1.000
_cell.length_b   1.000
_cell.length_c   1.000
_cell.angle_alpha   90.00
_cell.angle_beta   90.00
_cell.angle_gamma   90.00
#
_symmetry.space_group_name_H-M   'P 1'
#
loop_
_entity.id
_entity.type
_entity.pdbx_description
1 polymer ?
#
loop_
_entity_poly.entity_id
_entity_poly.type
_entity_poly.pdbx_seq_one_letter_code
_entity_poly.pdbx_strand_id
1 'polypeptide(L)' 'MAYGDTGPIFLNGKFMGFVDELNNAGGGLLLPVGTYDLKVQSEKFGEISQKVTIEANKVTVVPLKR' A
#
# COMPACT_ATOMS: atom_id res chain seq x y z
N MET A 1 12.23 -20.02 -6.67
CA MET A 1 10.94 -19.79 -6.00
C MET A 1 10.40 -18.48 -6.54
N ALA A 2 9.19 -18.45 -7.09
CA ALA A 2 8.60 -17.18 -7.51
C ALA A 2 8.08 -16.48 -6.26
N TYR A 3 8.78 -15.42 -5.82
CA TYR A 3 8.24 -14.55 -4.78
C TYR A 3 7.05 -13.78 -5.37
N GLY A 4 6.13 -13.32 -4.51
CA GLY A 4 5.09 -12.39 -4.92
C GLY A 4 5.68 -11.06 -5.42
N ASP A 5 4.83 -10.08 -5.69
CA ASP A 5 5.32 -8.74 -5.98
C ASP A 5 5.95 -8.13 -4.71
N THR A 6 7.29 -8.10 -4.65
CA THR A 6 8.05 -7.54 -3.53
C THR A 6 8.28 -6.04 -3.66
N GLY A 7 7.44 -5.35 -4.44
CA GLY A 7 7.48 -3.90 -4.52
C GLY A 7 7.29 -3.25 -3.15
N PRO A 8 8.18 -2.35 -2.71
CA PRO A 8 8.06 -1.74 -1.38
C PRO A 8 6.94 -0.71 -1.33
N ILE A 9 6.22 -0.70 -0.22
CA ILE A 9 5.17 0.27 0.11
C ILE A 9 5.68 1.20 1.21
N PHE A 10 5.53 2.50 1.00
CA PHE A 10 5.91 3.54 1.95
C PHE A 10 4.72 4.45 2.29
N LEU A 11 4.65 4.86 3.56
CA LEU A 11 3.79 5.95 4.02
C LEU A 11 4.65 7.02 4.68
N ASN A 12 4.56 8.26 4.20
CA ASN A 12 5.40 9.39 4.65
C ASN A 12 6.91 9.04 4.62
N GLY A 13 7.34 8.28 3.60
CA GLY A 13 8.71 7.82 3.44
C GLY A 13 9.14 6.65 4.33
N LYS A 14 8.28 6.16 5.23
CA LYS A 14 8.56 4.99 6.08
C LYS A 14 8.11 3.70 5.38
N PHE A 15 8.97 2.68 5.38
CA PHE A 15 8.65 1.36 4.83
C PHE A 15 7.56 0.66 5.66
N MET A 16 6.56 0.11 4.98
CA MET A 16 5.38 -0.48 5.60
C MET A 16 5.12 -1.94 5.20
N GLY A 17 5.93 -2.52 4.32
CA GLY A 17 5.77 -3.89 3.80
C GLY A 17 5.82 -3.93 2.28
N PHE A 18 5.50 -5.10 1.74
CA PHE A 18 5.53 -5.39 0.31
C PHE A 18 4.13 -5.48 -0.31
N VAL A 19 4.06 -5.34 -1.63
CA VAL A 19 2.79 -5.42 -2.38
C VAL A 19 2.12 -6.78 -2.19
N ASP A 20 2.84 -7.90 -2.18
CA ASP A 20 2.24 -9.23 -1.97
C ASP A 20 1.66 -9.46 -0.57
N GLU A 21 2.20 -8.78 0.45
CA GLU A 21 1.71 -8.80 1.82
C GLU A 21 0.41 -7.99 1.98
N LEU A 22 0.30 -6.86 1.24
CA LEU A 22 -0.78 -5.87 1.43
C LEU A 22 -1.85 -5.88 0.31
N ASN A 23 -1.59 -6.51 -0.82
CA ASN A 23 -2.54 -6.71 -1.92
C ASN A 23 -3.01 -8.17 -2.00
N ASN A 24 -3.56 -8.68 -0.89
CA ASN A 24 -4.14 -10.01 -0.80
C ASN A 24 -5.42 -10.01 0.06
N ALA A 25 -6.13 -11.13 0.09
CA ALA A 25 -7.29 -11.29 0.95
C ALA A 25 -6.85 -11.38 2.43
N GLY A 26 -7.19 -10.37 3.23
CA GLY A 26 -6.86 -10.29 4.66
C GLY A 26 -5.60 -9.46 4.96
N GLY A 27 -4.85 -9.05 3.94
CA GLY A 27 -3.73 -8.12 4.06
C GLY A 27 -4.16 -6.68 4.24
N GLY A 28 -3.38 -5.92 5.01
CA GLY A 28 -3.65 -4.52 5.30
C GLY A 28 -2.86 -4.01 6.50
N LEU A 29 -2.97 -2.71 6.77
CA LEU A 29 -2.32 -2.06 7.89
C LEU A 29 -3.38 -1.38 8.77
N LEU A 30 -3.24 -1.54 10.09
CA LEU A 30 -3.97 -0.70 11.04
C LEU A 30 -3.16 0.58 11.28
N LEU A 31 -3.73 1.71 10.93
CA LEU A 31 -3.07 3.01 11.00
C LEU A 31 -3.91 3.99 11.82
N PRO A 32 -3.27 4.95 12.50
CA PRO A 32 -3.98 6.12 13.03
C PRO A 32 -4.74 6.85 11.92
N VAL A 33 -5.77 7.60 12.31
CA VAL A 33 -6.46 8.50 11.39
C VAL A 33 -5.51 9.60 10.92
N GLY A 34 -5.59 9.96 9.65
CA GLY A 34 -4.71 10.96 9.07
C GLY A 34 -4.60 10.86 7.56
N THR A 35 -3.90 11.82 6.97
CA THR A 35 -3.54 11.79 5.55
C THR A 35 -2.05 11.50 5.42
N TYR A 36 -1.73 10.52 4.57
CA TYR A 36 -0.38 10.02 4.36
C TYR A 36 0.02 10.19 2.89
N ASP A 37 1.30 10.44 2.66
CA ASP A 37 1.93 10.33 1.35
C ASP A 37 2.24 8.85 1.08
N LEU A 38 1.46 8.23 0.20
CA LEU A 38 1.65 6.86 -0.25
C LEU A 38 2.62 6.83 -1.42
N LYS A 39 3.65 5.98 -1.31
CA LYS A 39 4.51 5.60 -2.43
C LYS A 39 4.58 4.08 -2.53
N VAL A 40 4.36 3.54 -3.72
CA VAL A 40 4.51 2.12 -4.05
C VAL A 40 5.38 1.98 -5.28
N GLN A 41 6.36 1.07 -5.25
CA GLN A 41 7.16 0.73 -6.41
C GLN A 41 6.94 -0.74 -6.76
N SER A 42 5.98 -1.01 -7.65
CA SER A 42 5.61 -2.38 -8.04
C SER A 42 6.19 -2.74 -9.40
N GLU A 43 6.74 -3.95 -9.51
CA GLU A 43 7.18 -4.50 -10.80
C GLU A 43 5.99 -4.84 -11.72
N LYS A 44 4.79 -5.08 -11.14
CA LYS A 44 3.59 -5.51 -11.87
C LYS A 44 2.63 -4.37 -12.20
N PHE A 45 2.56 -3.35 -11.35
CA PHE A 45 1.59 -2.25 -11.42
C PHE A 45 2.26 -0.88 -11.59
N GLY A 46 3.59 -0.83 -11.66
CA GLY A 46 4.36 0.40 -11.80
C GLY A 46 4.46 1.21 -10.51
N GLU A 47 4.83 2.49 -10.66
CA GLU A 47 4.95 3.41 -9.53
C GLU A 47 3.61 4.09 -9.23
N ILE A 48 3.22 4.09 -7.95
CA ILE A 48 2.05 4.78 -7.45
C ILE A 48 2.53 5.82 -6.44
N SER A 49 2.13 7.07 -6.64
CA SER A 49 2.42 8.18 -5.73
C SER A 49 1.17 9.04 -5.57
N GLN A 50 0.58 9.04 -4.38
CA GLN A 50 -0.63 9.80 -4.10
C GLN A 50 -0.80 10.05 -2.59
N LYS A 51 -1.69 10.98 -2.23
CA LYS A 51 -2.17 11.10 -0.84
C LYS A 51 -3.28 10.09 -0.59
N VAL A 52 -3.28 9.47 0.59
CA VAL A 52 -4.35 8.60 1.07
C VAL A 52 -4.82 9.08 2.45
N THR A 53 -6.13 9.20 2.62
CA THR A 53 -6.74 9.56 3.91
C THR A 53 -7.30 8.31 4.56
N ILE A 54 -6.89 8.09 5.80
CA ILE A 54 -7.40 7.04 6.69
C ILE A 54 -8.37 7.70 7.66
N GLU A 55 -9.61 7.22 7.65
CA GLU A 55 -10.69 7.69 8.51
C GLU A 55 -11.01 6.64 9.58
N ALA A 56 -11.53 7.09 10.72
CA ALA A 56 -11.94 6.18 11.79
C ALA A 56 -13.04 5.22 11.29
N ASN A 57 -12.91 3.94 11.65
CA ASN A 57 -13.88 2.89 11.35
C ASN A 57 -14.14 2.66 9.85
N LYS A 58 -13.20 3.03 8.98
CA LYS A 58 -13.25 2.77 7.54
C LYS A 58 -12.03 1.99 7.07
N VAL A 59 -12.24 1.19 6.03
CA VAL A 59 -11.15 0.59 5.25
C VAL A 59 -10.98 1.42 3.98
N THR A 60 -9.79 1.97 3.79
CA THR A 60 -9.42 2.67 2.55
C THR A 60 -8.67 1.69 1.65
N VAL A 61 -9.23 1.40 0.47
CA VAL A 61 -8.59 0.56 -0.55
C VAL A 61 -8.02 1.43 -1.65
N VAL A 62 -6.74 1.22 -1.99
CA VAL A 62 -6.11 1.87 -3.15
C VAL A 62 -6.14 0.90 -4.32
N PRO A 63 -6.97 1.14 -5.35
CA PRO A 63 -7.06 0.22 -6.49
C PRO A 63 -5.80 0.31 -7.34
N LEU A 64 -5.20 -0.85 -7.63
CA LEU A 64 -4.10 -0.98 -8.57
C LEU A 64 -4.67 -1.15 -9.99
N LYS A 65 -4.28 -0.27 -10.92
CA LYS A 65 -4.65 -0.42 -12.34
C LYS A 65 -3.65 -1.35 -13.02
N ARG A 66 -4.16 -2.23 -13.88
CA ARG A 66 -3.36 -3.02 -14.83
C ARG A 66 -3.30 -2.31 -16.18
#